data_AF-A0A699YSN1-F1
#
_entry.id   AF-A0A699YSN1-F1
#
_cell.length_a   1.000
_cell.length_b   1.000
_cell.length_c   1.000
_cell.angle_alpha   90.00
_cell.angle_beta   90.00
_cell.angle_gamma   90.00
#
_symmetry.space_group_name_H-M   'P 1'
#
loop_
_entity.id
_entity.type
_entity.pdbx_description
1 polymer ?
#
loop_
_entity_poly.entity_id
_entity_poly.type
_entity_poly.pdbx_seq_one_letter_code
_entity_poly.pdbx_strand_id
1 'polypeptide(L)'
;MLVGEPPASDNDTNSRAVGVPPLSARGAARALADSTATRAEKALRLLASARSAVDQGRYEQALLTFSQVATEDADLALAAYARMGRALMLYQTGNTREALLALEDEEVSLRGAAEVHAALAALLWVEKPGLAFRAEQQWAVAREFDTRYSDVAWVAANKHWPPRALDALTQFLRLER
;
A
#
# COMPACT_ATOMS: atom_id res chain seq x y z
N MET A 1 59.45 62.90 -9.35
CA MET A 1 58.91 62.29 -10.59
C MET A 1 58.55 60.86 -10.24
N LEU A 2 57.35 60.40 -10.64
CA LEU A 2 56.64 59.14 -10.33
C LEU A 2 55.45 59.33 -9.39
N VAL A 3 54.33 59.74 -9.99
CA VAL A 3 52.96 59.60 -9.48
C VAL A 3 52.44 58.27 -10.02
N GLY A 4 51.99 57.37 -9.15
CA GLY A 4 51.30 56.13 -9.53
C GLY A 4 49.82 56.22 -9.17
N GLU A 5 48.96 55.98 -10.15
CA GLU A 5 47.50 55.82 -10.03
C GLU A 5 47.10 54.65 -9.11
N PRO A 6 45.94 54.70 -8.43
CA PRO A 6 45.31 53.53 -7.82
C PRO A 6 44.30 52.86 -8.77
N PRO A 7 44.21 51.51 -8.83
CA PRO A 7 43.13 50.87 -9.56
C PRO A 7 41.88 50.65 -8.70
N ALA A 8 40.77 50.56 -9.43
CA ALA A 8 39.38 50.55 -9.04
C ALA A 8 38.93 49.35 -8.21
N SER A 9 37.82 49.61 -7.51
CA SER A 9 36.94 48.69 -6.80
C SER A 9 36.28 47.68 -7.73
N ASP A 10 36.36 46.38 -7.40
CA ASP A 10 35.43 45.35 -7.89
C ASP A 10 34.78 44.64 -6.69
N ASN A 11 33.49 44.92 -6.53
CA ASN A 11 32.56 44.27 -5.62
C ASN A 11 31.71 43.31 -6.46
N ASP A 12 32.08 42.04 -6.53
CA ASP A 12 31.30 40.99 -7.20
C ASP A 12 30.81 39.93 -6.20
N THR A 13 29.56 40.15 -5.78
CA THR A 13 28.48 39.16 -5.62
C THR A 13 28.88 37.67 -5.53
N ASN A 14 28.88 37.13 -4.30
CA ASN A 14 28.73 35.69 -4.07
C ASN A 14 27.30 35.36 -3.63
N SER A 15 26.38 35.29 -4.59
CA SER A 15 25.06 34.68 -4.39
C SER A 15 25.13 33.21 -4.82
N ARG A 16 25.29 32.31 -3.84
CA ARG A 16 25.13 30.85 -4.03
C ARG A 16 23.70 30.56 -4.47
N ALA A 17 23.50 30.40 -5.78
CA ALA A 17 22.32 29.77 -6.33
C ALA A 17 22.32 28.29 -5.94
N VAL A 18 21.50 27.90 -4.97
CA VAL A 18 21.11 26.50 -4.77
C VAL A 18 20.21 26.14 -5.96
N GLY A 19 20.84 25.75 -7.06
CA GLY A 19 20.16 25.36 -8.29
C GLY A 19 19.38 24.07 -8.07
N VAL A 20 18.05 24.17 -8.03
CA VAL A 20 17.18 23.00 -8.18
C VAL A 20 17.47 22.43 -9.58
N PRO A 21 17.92 21.16 -9.71
CA PRO A 21 18.28 20.62 -11.01
C PRO A 21 17.06 20.62 -11.94
N PRO A 22 17.27 20.87 -13.24
CA PRO A 22 16.18 20.92 -14.22
C PRO A 22 15.43 19.58 -14.26
N LEU A 23 14.12 19.64 -14.51
CA LEU A 23 13.21 18.47 -14.54
C LEU A 23 13.72 17.34 -15.45
N SER A 24 14.42 17.68 -16.53
CA SER A 24 15.05 16.73 -17.46
C SER A 24 16.19 15.94 -16.81
N ALA A 25 17.04 16.58 -16.01
CA ALA A 25 18.14 15.94 -15.30
C ALA A 25 17.62 15.02 -14.17
N ARG A 26 16.52 15.40 -13.52
CA ARG A 26 15.82 14.53 -12.54
C ARG A 26 15.24 13.27 -13.19
N GLY A 27 14.65 13.40 -14.38
CA GLY A 27 14.13 12.27 -15.14
C GLY A 27 15.22 11.29 -15.58
N ALA A 28 16.34 11.80 -16.10
CA ALA A 28 17.48 10.98 -16.49
C ALA A 28 18.13 10.23 -15.30
N ALA A 29 18.29 10.90 -14.15
CA ALA A 29 18.82 10.29 -12.94
C ALA A 29 17.89 9.20 -12.38
N ARG A 30 16.57 9.41 -12.42
CA ARG A 30 15.57 8.41 -12.02
C ARG A 30 15.63 7.17 -12.92
N ALA A 31 15.71 7.36 -14.23
CA ALA A 31 15.80 6.25 -15.19
C ALA A 31 17.08 5.41 -15.00
N LEU A 32 18.21 6.06 -14.70
CA LEU A 32 19.46 5.36 -14.41
C LEU A 32 19.36 4.57 -13.09
N ALA A 33 18.81 5.17 -12.03
CA ALA A 33 18.57 4.48 -10.77
C ALA A 33 17.62 3.28 -10.93
N ASP A 34 16.64 3.37 -11.84
CA ASP A 34 15.73 2.27 -12.17
C ASP A 34 16.43 1.12 -12.90
N SER A 35 17.47 1.42 -13.68
CA SER A 35 18.30 0.40 -14.33
C SER A 35 19.18 -0.37 -13.34
N THR A 36 19.59 0.27 -12.24
CA THR A 36 20.48 -0.31 -11.22
C THR A 36 19.73 -0.89 -10.02
N ALA A 37 18.45 -0.55 -9.84
CA ALA A 37 17.67 -0.97 -8.67
C ALA A 37 17.48 -2.50 -8.61
N THR A 38 17.61 -3.05 -7.42
CA THR A 38 17.36 -4.48 -7.18
C THR A 38 15.88 -4.81 -7.43
N ARG A 39 15.58 -6.09 -7.66
CA ARG A 39 14.19 -6.55 -7.83
C ARG A 39 13.31 -6.20 -6.62
N ALA A 40 13.82 -6.41 -5.42
CA ALA A 40 13.13 -6.05 -4.18
C ALA A 40 12.86 -4.54 -4.07
N GLU A 41 13.81 -3.68 -4.46
CA GLU A 41 13.59 -2.23 -4.49
C GLU A 41 12.52 -1.81 -5.50
N LYS A 42 12.46 -2.46 -6.66
CA LYS A 42 11.41 -2.22 -7.66
C LYS A 42 10.04 -2.62 -7.11
N ALA A 43 9.93 -3.82 -6.53
CA ALA A 43 8.72 -4.31 -5.89
C ALA A 43 8.23 -3.37 -4.78
N LEU A 44 9.13 -2.90 -3.90
CA LEU A 44 8.79 -1.94 -2.84
C LEU A 44 8.23 -0.63 -3.39
N ARG A 45 8.79 -0.12 -4.49
CA ARG A 45 8.29 1.11 -5.13
C ARG A 45 6.92 0.91 -5.78
N LEU A 46 6.69 -0.25 -6.39
CA LEU A 46 5.37 -0.61 -6.92
C LEU A 46 4.33 -0.70 -5.79
N LEU A 47 4.66 -1.34 -4.67
CA LEU A 47 3.78 -1.42 -3.50
C LEU A 47 3.46 -0.04 -2.92
N ALA A 48 4.46 0.84 -2.81
CA ALA A 48 4.24 2.22 -2.37
C ALA A 48 3.33 2.99 -3.35
N SER A 49 3.50 2.79 -4.65
CA SER A 49 2.64 3.37 -5.68
C SER A 49 1.20 2.82 -5.61
N ALA A 50 1.03 1.51 -5.39
CA ALA A 50 -0.27 0.89 -5.22
C ALA A 50 -1.02 1.48 -4.01
N ARG A 51 -0.33 1.60 -2.86
CA ARG A 51 -0.87 2.24 -1.65
C ARG A 51 -1.31 3.68 -1.92
N SER A 52 -0.47 4.47 -2.58
CA SER A 52 -0.83 5.84 -2.97
C SER A 52 -2.02 5.89 -3.94
N ALA A 53 -2.19 4.87 -4.80
CA ALA A 53 -3.36 4.78 -5.68
C ALA A 53 -4.64 4.46 -4.88
N VAL A 54 -4.56 3.60 -3.85
CA VAL A 54 -5.68 3.36 -2.91
C VAL A 54 -6.11 4.66 -2.23
N ASP A 55 -5.16 5.43 -1.69
CA ASP A 55 -5.44 6.69 -0.99
C ASP A 55 -6.10 7.75 -1.88
N GLN A 56 -5.89 7.64 -3.21
CA GLN A 56 -6.47 8.53 -4.21
C GLN A 56 -7.76 7.98 -4.83
N GLY A 57 -8.26 6.83 -4.37
CA GLY A 57 -9.45 6.17 -4.91
C GLY A 57 -9.25 5.54 -6.29
N ARG A 58 -8.01 5.38 -6.76
CA ARG A 58 -7.67 4.76 -8.06
C ARG A 58 -7.59 3.24 -7.92
N TYR A 59 -8.69 2.61 -7.52
CA TYR A 59 -8.72 1.19 -7.11
C TYR A 59 -8.35 0.21 -8.22
N GLU A 60 -8.79 0.45 -9.47
CA GLU A 60 -8.40 -0.40 -10.62
C GLU A 60 -6.89 -0.36 -10.87
N GLN A 61 -6.28 0.81 -10.75
CA GLN A 61 -4.83 0.94 -10.91
C GLN A 61 -4.07 0.29 -9.75
N ALA A 62 -4.57 0.44 -8.52
CA ALA A 62 -4.03 -0.25 -7.35
C ALA A 62 -4.12 -1.77 -7.53
N LEU A 63 -5.27 -2.28 -8.00
CA LEU A 63 -5.49 -3.70 -8.30
C LEU A 63 -4.47 -4.23 -9.29
N LEU A 64 -4.26 -3.54 -10.41
CA LEU A 64 -3.27 -3.93 -11.41
C LEU A 64 -1.85 -3.97 -10.82
N THR A 65 -1.49 -2.95 -10.05
CA THR A 65 -0.13 -2.82 -9.48
C THR A 65 0.12 -3.88 -8.40
N PHE A 66 -0.84 -4.12 -7.50
CA PHE A 66 -0.75 -5.20 -6.52
C PHE A 66 -0.71 -6.57 -7.19
N SER A 67 -1.52 -6.78 -8.23
CA SER A 67 -1.51 -8.04 -8.99
C SER A 67 -0.16 -8.29 -9.64
N GLN A 68 0.45 -7.26 -10.24
CA GLN A 68 1.77 -7.35 -10.84
C GLN A 68 2.81 -7.85 -9.82
N VAL A 69 2.90 -7.21 -8.64
CA VAL A 69 3.87 -7.62 -7.61
C VAL A 69 3.55 -9.03 -7.08
N ALA A 70 2.26 -9.35 -6.90
CA ALA A 70 1.84 -10.67 -6.42
C ALA A 70 2.22 -11.81 -7.38
N THR A 71 2.28 -11.54 -8.69
CA THR A 71 2.61 -12.54 -9.72
C THR A 71 4.08 -12.55 -10.11
N GLU A 72 4.68 -11.39 -10.36
CA GLU A 72 6.05 -11.27 -10.88
C GLU A 72 7.10 -11.47 -9.79
N ASP A 73 6.75 -11.15 -8.54
CA ASP A 73 7.64 -11.21 -7.38
C ASP A 73 7.16 -12.18 -6.31
N ALA A 74 6.45 -13.25 -6.71
CA ALA A 74 5.75 -14.18 -5.83
C ALA A 74 6.64 -14.88 -4.77
N ASP A 75 7.95 -14.98 -5.02
CA ASP A 75 8.95 -15.58 -4.14
C ASP A 75 9.54 -14.59 -3.12
N LEU A 76 9.28 -13.29 -3.26
CA LEU A 76 9.69 -12.29 -2.27
C LEU A 76 8.78 -12.35 -1.03
N ALA A 77 9.36 -12.12 0.14
CA ALA A 77 8.61 -11.99 1.39
C ALA A 77 7.53 -10.88 1.34
N LEU A 78 7.74 -9.86 0.49
CA LEU A 78 6.84 -8.74 0.26
C LEU A 78 5.57 -9.13 -0.53
N ALA A 79 5.57 -10.29 -1.21
CA ALA A 79 4.46 -10.73 -2.04
C ALA A 79 3.17 -10.95 -1.24
N ALA A 80 3.27 -11.38 0.02
CA ALA A 80 2.12 -11.51 0.91
C ALA A 80 1.37 -10.18 1.07
N TYR A 81 2.09 -9.07 1.22
CA TYR A 81 1.48 -7.74 1.29
C TYR A 81 0.79 -7.38 -0.03
N ALA A 82 1.38 -7.75 -1.16
CA ALA A 82 0.78 -7.54 -2.48
C ALA A 82 -0.52 -8.33 -2.66
N ARG A 83 -0.55 -9.59 -2.24
CA ARG A 83 -1.72 -10.47 -2.35
C ARG A 83 -2.86 -10.01 -1.45
N MET A 84 -2.54 -9.58 -0.23
CA MET A 84 -3.52 -8.94 0.65
C MET A 84 -4.13 -7.68 0.02
N GLY A 85 -3.28 -6.76 -0.46
CA GLY A 85 -3.72 -5.55 -1.15
C GLY A 85 -4.56 -5.85 -2.39
N ARG A 86 -4.15 -6.83 -3.21
CA ARG A 86 -4.89 -7.31 -4.36
C ARG A 86 -6.29 -7.80 -3.98
N ALA A 87 -6.40 -8.64 -2.95
CA ALA A 87 -7.68 -9.20 -2.52
C ALA A 87 -8.66 -8.10 -2.06
N LEU A 88 -8.17 -7.10 -1.31
CA LEU A 88 -8.98 -5.95 -0.91
C LEU A 88 -9.40 -5.10 -2.12
N MET A 89 -8.53 -4.91 -3.12
CA MET A 89 -8.89 -4.18 -4.33
C MET A 89 -9.89 -4.94 -5.20
N LEU A 90 -9.76 -6.26 -5.33
CA LEU A 90 -10.76 -7.11 -5.99
C LEU A 90 -12.13 -6.91 -5.35
N TYR A 91 -12.18 -6.86 -4.02
CA TYR A 91 -13.44 -6.61 -3.31
C TYR A 91 -13.99 -5.22 -3.62
N GLN A 92 -13.14 -4.19 -3.52
CA GLN A 92 -13.51 -2.81 -3.79
C GLN A 92 -14.05 -2.59 -5.21
N THR A 93 -13.49 -3.27 -6.21
CA THR A 93 -13.91 -3.13 -7.63
C THR A 93 -15.08 -4.01 -8.03
N GLY A 94 -15.65 -4.82 -7.12
CA GLY A 94 -16.83 -5.63 -7.40
C GLY A 94 -16.56 -7.12 -7.64
N ASN A 95 -15.29 -7.53 -7.71
CA ASN A 95 -14.87 -8.92 -7.93
C ASN A 95 -14.93 -9.75 -6.63
N THR A 96 -16.08 -9.73 -5.95
CA THR A 96 -16.27 -10.31 -4.61
C THR A 96 -15.86 -11.78 -4.51
N ARG A 97 -16.25 -12.61 -5.49
CA ARG A 97 -15.93 -14.04 -5.46
C ARG A 97 -14.42 -14.27 -5.48
N GLU A 98 -13.71 -13.54 -6.33
CA GLU A 98 -12.26 -13.67 -6.47
C GLU A 98 -11.54 -13.11 -5.24
N ALA A 99 -12.04 -12.02 -4.65
CA ALA A 99 -11.52 -11.48 -3.40
C ALA A 99 -11.59 -12.50 -2.25
N LEU A 100 -12.74 -13.17 -2.08
CA LEU A 100 -12.92 -14.20 -1.07
C LEU A 100 -11.99 -15.39 -1.30
N LEU A 101 -11.88 -15.90 -2.54
CA LEU A 101 -10.97 -16.99 -2.87
C LEU A 101 -9.51 -16.61 -2.59
N ALA A 102 -9.09 -15.38 -2.94
CA ALA A 102 -7.75 -14.90 -2.68
C ALA A 102 -7.45 -14.82 -1.17
N LEU A 103 -8.38 -14.33 -0.36
CA LEU A 103 -8.20 -14.30 1.10
C LEU A 103 -8.19 -15.70 1.72
N GLU A 104 -9.00 -16.64 1.22
CA GLU A 104 -8.99 -18.04 1.67
C GLU A 104 -7.65 -18.73 1.36
N ASP A 105 -7.06 -18.46 0.20
CA ASP A 105 -5.73 -18.97 -0.17
C ASP A 105 -4.62 -18.38 0.73
N GLU A 106 -4.70 -17.09 1.03
CA GLU A 106 -3.79 -16.43 1.96
C GLU A 106 -3.93 -16.95 3.40
N GLU A 107 -5.15 -17.26 3.86
CA GLU A 107 -5.40 -17.83 5.18
C GLU A 107 -4.70 -19.19 5.35
N VAL A 108 -4.74 -20.03 4.32
CA VAL A 108 -4.05 -21.32 4.31
C VAL A 108 -2.53 -21.15 4.33
N SER A 109 -2.03 -20.17 3.57
CA SER A 109 -0.61 -19.90 3.39
C SER A 109 0.05 -19.20 4.59
N LEU A 110 -0.68 -18.29 5.25
CA LEU A 110 -0.20 -17.43 6.33
C LEU A 110 -1.03 -17.63 7.60
N ARG A 111 -0.87 -18.80 8.22
CA ARG A 111 -1.51 -19.09 9.51
C ARG A 111 -1.18 -17.99 10.54
N GLY A 112 -2.20 -17.31 11.03
CA GLY A 112 -2.08 -16.27 12.05
C GLY A 112 -1.85 -14.85 11.53
N ALA A 113 -2.00 -14.63 10.22
CA ALA A 113 -2.06 -13.27 9.69
C ALA A 113 -3.38 -12.60 10.10
N ALA A 114 -3.35 -11.86 11.22
CA ALA A 114 -4.52 -11.19 11.79
C ALA A 114 -5.32 -10.37 10.76
N GLU A 115 -4.63 -9.74 9.80
CA GLU A 115 -5.26 -8.94 8.74
C GLU A 115 -6.12 -9.77 7.79
N VAL A 116 -5.62 -10.93 7.37
CA VAL A 116 -6.32 -11.85 6.47
C VAL A 116 -7.57 -12.38 7.17
N HIS A 117 -7.42 -12.81 8.43
CA HIS A 117 -8.53 -13.29 9.25
C HIS A 117 -9.59 -12.20 9.49
N ALA A 118 -9.19 -10.96 9.79
CA ALA A 118 -10.11 -9.83 9.94
C ALA A 118 -10.87 -9.51 8.64
N ALA A 119 -10.17 -9.53 7.49
CA ALA A 119 -10.80 -9.28 6.20
C ALA A 119 -11.77 -10.41 5.81
N LEU A 120 -11.39 -11.67 6.03
CA LEU A 120 -12.28 -12.81 5.82
C LEU A 120 -13.52 -12.72 6.68
N ALA A 121 -13.39 -12.40 7.97
CA ALA A 121 -14.55 -12.22 8.85
C ALA A 121 -15.51 -11.16 8.30
N ALA A 122 -15.00 -9.98 7.98
CA ALA A 122 -15.79 -8.87 7.44
C ALA A 122 -16.50 -9.24 6.12
N LEU A 123 -15.77 -9.82 5.16
CA LEU A 123 -16.32 -10.13 3.84
C LEU A 123 -17.28 -11.33 3.88
N LEU A 124 -16.96 -12.39 4.63
CA LEU A 124 -17.86 -13.54 4.78
C LEU A 124 -19.19 -13.13 5.40
N TRP A 125 -19.16 -12.25 6.40
CA TRP A 125 -20.36 -11.76 7.06
C TRP A 125 -21.33 -11.07 6.09
N VAL A 126 -20.81 -10.13 5.29
CA VAL A 126 -21.63 -9.35 4.36
C VAL A 126 -22.06 -10.17 3.16
N GLU A 127 -21.13 -10.93 2.56
CA GLU A 127 -21.32 -11.52 1.24
C GLU A 127 -21.84 -12.97 1.29
N LYS A 128 -21.66 -13.66 2.42
CA LYS A 128 -22.12 -15.04 2.63
C LYS A 128 -22.79 -15.19 4.01
N PRO A 129 -24.01 -14.63 4.23
CA PRO A 129 -24.70 -14.71 5.52
C PRO A 129 -24.87 -16.13 6.07
N GLY A 130 -25.00 -17.14 5.20
CA GLY A 130 -25.05 -18.56 5.61
C GLY A 130 -23.75 -19.11 6.21
N LEU A 131 -22.65 -18.35 6.17
CA LEU A 131 -21.34 -18.67 6.76
C LEU A 131 -21.00 -17.77 7.95
N ALA A 132 -21.99 -17.16 8.62
CA ALA A 132 -21.79 -16.27 9.77
C ALA A 132 -20.90 -16.90 10.87
N PHE A 133 -21.14 -18.16 11.22
CA PHE A 133 -20.31 -18.88 12.20
C PHE A 133 -18.83 -18.96 11.77
N ARG A 134 -18.55 -19.15 10.47
CA ARG A 134 -17.17 -19.13 9.96
C ARG A 134 -16.58 -17.73 10.06
N ALA A 135 -17.36 -16.68 9.80
CA ALA A 135 -16.90 -15.31 9.97
C ALA A 135 -16.49 -15.02 11.43
N GLU A 136 -17.30 -15.44 12.41
CA GLU A 136 -17.00 -15.33 13.84
C GLU A 136 -15.72 -16.11 14.22
N GLN A 137 -15.55 -17.32 13.68
CA GLN A 137 -14.32 -18.10 13.90
C GLN A 137 -13.07 -17.38 13.37
N GLN A 138 -13.15 -16.84 12.15
CA GLN A 138 -12.05 -16.06 11.58
C GLN A 138 -11.73 -14.84 12.44
N TRP A 139 -12.77 -14.19 12.96
CA TRP A 139 -12.58 -13.04 13.83
C TRP A 139 -11.96 -13.38 15.19
N ALA A 140 -12.34 -14.51 15.80
CA ALA A 140 -11.73 -14.97 17.03
C ALA A 140 -10.21 -15.14 16.86
N VAL A 141 -9.78 -15.73 15.73
CA VAL A 141 -8.36 -15.84 15.37
C VAL A 141 -7.75 -14.45 15.15
N ALA A 142 -8.38 -13.56 14.40
CA ALA A 142 -7.87 -12.20 14.18
C ALA A 142 -7.58 -11.47 15.50
N ARG A 143 -8.50 -11.57 16.48
CA ARG A 143 -8.36 -10.94 17.80
C ARG A 143 -7.32 -11.61 18.69
N GLU A 144 -7.07 -12.90 18.53
CA GLU A 144 -5.98 -13.59 19.22
C GLU A 144 -4.61 -13.00 18.82
N PHE A 145 -4.43 -12.68 17.54
CA PHE A 145 -3.17 -12.14 17.03
C PHE A 145 -3.05 -10.61 17.13
N ASP A 146 -4.12 -9.86 16.87
CA ASP A 146 -4.10 -8.40 16.97
C ASP A 146 -5.49 -7.84 17.26
N THR A 147 -5.72 -7.40 18.49
CA THR A 147 -7.01 -6.85 18.92
C THR A 147 -7.36 -5.51 18.27
N ARG A 148 -6.39 -4.80 17.68
CA ARG A 148 -6.60 -3.47 17.09
C ARG A 148 -7.51 -3.48 15.86
N TYR A 149 -7.74 -4.63 15.23
CA TYR A 149 -8.72 -4.74 14.14
C TYR A 149 -10.15 -4.43 14.57
N SER A 150 -10.45 -4.46 15.87
CA SER A 150 -11.74 -4.00 16.42
C SER A 150 -11.94 -2.48 16.34
N ASP A 151 -10.88 -1.71 16.09
CA ASP A 151 -10.92 -0.28 15.86
C ASP A 151 -10.86 0.00 14.35
N VAL A 152 -12.02 0.24 13.74
CA VAL A 152 -12.14 0.55 12.31
C VAL A 152 -11.34 1.81 11.94
N ALA A 153 -11.25 2.81 12.81
CA ALA A 153 -10.49 4.02 12.54
C ALA A 153 -8.98 3.72 12.51
N TRP A 154 -8.51 2.84 13.39
CA TRP A 154 -7.14 2.34 13.34
C TRP A 154 -6.86 1.58 12.04
N VAL A 155 -7.76 0.68 11.62
CA VAL A 155 -7.62 -0.06 10.36
C VAL A 155 -7.54 0.90 9.17
N ALA A 156 -8.44 1.88 9.10
CA ALA A 156 -8.44 2.88 8.04
C ALA A 156 -7.12 3.68 7.99
N ALA A 157 -6.59 4.09 9.14
CA ALA A 157 -5.38 4.90 9.22
C ALA A 157 -4.07 4.11 8.96
N ASN A 158 -4.04 2.81 9.26
CA ASN A 158 -2.79 2.03 9.28
C ASN A 158 -2.70 0.98 8.17
N LYS A 159 -3.84 0.47 7.66
CA LYS A 159 -3.90 -0.70 6.78
C LYS A 159 -4.28 -0.40 5.33
N HIS A 160 -4.75 0.82 5.04
CA HIS A 160 -5.15 1.20 3.68
C HIS A 160 -6.24 0.30 3.11
N TRP A 161 -7.14 -0.14 3.97
CA TRP A 161 -8.32 -0.85 3.51
C TRP A 161 -9.20 0.10 2.71
N PRO A 162 -9.71 -0.33 1.55
CA PRO A 162 -10.60 0.49 0.76
C PRO A 162 -11.96 0.66 1.46
N PRO A 163 -12.74 1.70 1.11
CA PRO A 163 -13.99 2.02 1.80
C PRO A 163 -14.97 0.86 1.91
N ARG A 164 -15.15 0.06 0.84
CA ARG A 164 -16.07 -1.08 0.86
C ARG A 164 -15.67 -2.14 1.90
N ALA A 165 -14.37 -2.38 2.06
CA ALA A 165 -13.87 -3.34 3.06
C ALA A 165 -14.03 -2.79 4.49
N LEU A 166 -13.80 -1.49 4.69
CA LEU A 166 -14.04 -0.81 5.97
C LEU A 166 -15.53 -0.82 6.34
N ASP A 167 -16.42 -0.64 5.37
CA ASP A 167 -17.86 -0.73 5.57
C ASP A 167 -18.29 -2.14 5.94
N ALA A 168 -17.70 -3.16 5.31
CA ALA A 168 -17.95 -4.55 5.67
C ALA A 168 -17.49 -4.87 7.10
N LEU A 169 -16.30 -4.41 7.49
CA LEU A 169 -15.79 -4.56 8.85
C LEU A 169 -16.68 -3.84 9.87
N THR A 170 -17.14 -2.63 9.54
CA THR A 170 -18.05 -1.88 10.40
C THR A 170 -19.38 -2.61 10.61
N GLN A 171 -19.93 -3.22 9.56
CA GLN A 171 -21.17 -4.00 9.64
C GLN A 171 -21.01 -5.24 10.52
N PHE A 172 -19.90 -5.97 10.34
CA PHE A 172 -19.56 -7.11 11.16
C PHE A 172 -19.47 -6.73 12.65
N LEU A 173 -18.69 -5.70 12.98
CA LEU A 173 -18.48 -5.25 14.37
C LEU A 173 -19.72 -4.69 15.08
N ARG A 174 -20.73 -4.24 14.34
CA ARG A 174 -21.98 -3.74 14.94
C ARG A 174 -22.82 -4.86 15.58
N LEU A 175 -22.68 -6.09 15.09
CA LEU A 175 -23.51 -7.23 15.51
C LEU A 175 -22.78 -8.16 16.49
N GLU A 176 -21.46 -8.02 16.64
CA GLU A 176 -20.68 -8.72 17.66
C GLU A 176 -20.67 -8.04 19.05
N ARG A 177 -21.47 -7.00 19.27
CA ARG A 177 -21.59 -6.33 20.57
C ARG A 177 -22.58 -7.02 21.50
#